data_AF-E2AWJ6-F1
#
_entry.id   AF-E2AWJ6-F1
#
_cell.length_a   1.000
_cell.length_b   1.000
_cell.length_c   1.000
_cell.angle_alpha   90.00
_cell.angle_beta   90.00
_cell.angle_gamma   90.00
#
_symmetry.space_group_name_H-M   'P 1'
#
loop_
_entity.id
_entity.type
_entity.pdbx_description
1 polymer ?
#
loop_
_entity_poly.entity_id
_entity_poly.type
_entity_poly.pdbx_seq_one_letter_code
_entity_poly.pdbx_strand_id
1 'polypeptide(L)' 'MSSGALFGNNASRGASKNLVEFKAGKMTVKGKMVYPDTRKGQLYVYQSDDSLMHFCWKDRTTGVVEDVR' A
#
# COMPACT_ATOMS: atom_id res chain seq x y z
N MET A 1 -18.17 40.19 17.64
CA MET A 1 -18.54 38.83 17.19
C MET A 1 -17.71 38.48 15.97
N SER A 2 -16.50 37.96 16.18
CA SER A 2 -15.62 37.54 15.08
C SER A 2 -15.93 36.09 14.77
N SER A 3 -16.57 35.86 13.62
CA SER A 3 -16.83 34.54 13.05
C SER A 3 -15.50 33.82 12.79
N GLY A 4 -15.15 32.88 13.66
CA GLY A 4 -14.00 32.00 13.47
C GLY A 4 -14.32 30.97 12.39
N ALA A 5 -13.46 30.86 11.39
CA ALA A 5 -13.64 29.96 10.26
C ALA A 5 -13.80 28.49 10.73
N LEU A 6 -14.97 27.91 10.43
CA LEU A 6 -15.41 26.55 10.75
C LEU A 6 -14.74 25.45 9.91
N PHE A 7 -13.69 25.79 9.16
CA PHE A 7 -13.00 24.85 8.26
C PHE A 7 -11.51 24.87 8.58
N GLY A 8 -11.18 24.45 9.80
CA GLY A 8 -9.84 24.00 10.14
C GLY A 8 -9.51 22.80 9.27
N ASN A 9 -8.62 23.04 8.30
CA ASN A 9 -8.10 22.05 7.37
C ASN A 9 -7.67 20.80 8.15
N ASN A 10 -8.44 19.71 8.03
CA ASN A 10 -8.14 18.42 8.63
C ASN A 10 -6.95 17.79 7.87
N ALA A 11 -5.76 18.38 8.05
CA ALA A 11 -4.49 17.91 7.50
C ALA A 11 -3.98 16.67 8.26
N SER A 12 -4.87 15.85 8.81
CA SER A 12 -4.59 14.48 9.25
C SER A 12 -4.83 13.45 8.15
N ARG A 13 -5.08 13.88 6.90
CA ARG A 13 -4.81 13.02 5.73
C ARG A 13 -3.30 12.96 5.56
N GLY A 14 -2.64 12.24 6.47
CA GLY A 14 -1.21 12.02 6.43
C GLY A 14 -0.83 11.65 5.00
N ALA A 15 0.08 12.44 4.41
CA ALA A 15 0.62 12.14 3.10
C ALA A 15 1.00 10.66 3.10
N SER A 16 0.39 9.87 2.22
CA SER A 16 0.67 8.44 2.16
C SER A 16 2.17 8.28 1.94
N LYS A 17 2.84 7.52 2.82
CA LYS A 17 4.24 7.14 2.60
C LYS A 17 4.43 6.42 1.27
N ASN A 18 3.35 5.83 0.75
CA ASN A 18 3.29 5.16 -0.53
C ASN A 18 3.17 6.18 -1.67
N LEU A 19 4.04 6.03 -2.66
CA LEU A 19 4.02 6.76 -3.94
C LEU A 19 2.85 6.29 -4.80
N VAL A 20 2.51 5.00 -4.73
CA VAL A 20 1.32 4.42 -5.36
C VAL A 20 0.80 3.29 -4.50
N GLU A 21 -0.51 3.13 -4.42
CA GLU A 21 -1.16 1.98 -3.81
C GLU A 21 -2.49 1.64 -4.48
N PHE A 22 -2.76 0.35 -4.68
CA PHE A 22 -4.02 -0.12 -5.25
C PHE A 22 -4.29 -1.59 -4.89
N LYS A 23 -5.54 -2.04 -5.09
CA LYS A 23 -5.95 -3.42 -4.85
C LYS A 23 -5.49 -4.30 -5.99
N ALA A 24 -4.68 -5.32 -5.70
CA ALA A 24 -4.20 -6.29 -6.68
C ALA A 24 -3.90 -7.64 -6.02
N GLY A 25 -4.20 -8.73 -6.72
CA GLY A 25 -3.76 -10.08 -6.34
C GLY A 25 -2.33 -10.36 -6.80
N LYS A 26 -1.79 -11.51 -6.40
CA LYS A 26 -0.52 -12.04 -6.93
C LYS A 26 -0.71 -13.42 -7.52
N MET A 27 0.29 -13.89 -8.25
CA MET A 27 0.36 -15.26 -8.75
C MET A 27 1.69 -15.87 -8.36
N THR A 28 1.73 -17.20 -8.22
CA THR A 28 2.95 -17.96 -7.93
C THR A 28 3.21 -18.98 -9.01
N VAL A 29 4.48 -19.15 -9.39
CA VAL A 29 4.90 -20.17 -10.35
C VAL A 29 5.20 -21.46 -9.60
N LYS A 30 4.60 -22.58 -10.02
CA LYS A 30 4.98 -23.93 -9.56
C LYS A 30 5.30 -24.78 -10.78
N GLY A 31 6.58 -25.12 -10.95
CA GLY A 31 7.07 -25.78 -12.16
C GLY A 31 6.90 -24.88 -13.40
N LYS A 32 6.08 -25.30 -14.36
CA LYS A 32 5.76 -24.54 -15.59
C LYS A 32 4.37 -23.89 -15.56
N MET A 33 3.66 -23.95 -14.43
CA MET A 33 2.29 -23.48 -14.29
C MET A 33 2.21 -22.29 -13.35
N VAL A 34 1.32 -21.35 -13.65
CA VAL A 34 1.06 -20.15 -12.86
C VAL A 34 -0.24 -20.34 -12.10
N TYR A 35 -0.20 -20.12 -10.79
CA TYR A 35 -1.35 -20.29 -9.89
C TYR A 35 -1.76 -18.95 -9.29
N PRO A 36 -3.04 -18.55 -9.41
CA PRO A 36 -3.52 -17.34 -8.76
C PRO A 36 -3.53 -17.52 -7.24
N ASP A 37 -3.10 -16.48 -6.51
CA ASP A 37 -3.36 -16.35 -5.09
C ASP A 37 -4.73 -15.71 -4.90
N THR A 38 -5.64 -16.39 -4.19
CA THR A 38 -7.03 -15.94 -4.00
C THR A 38 -7.17 -14.91 -2.89
N ARG A 39 -6.09 -14.60 -2.15
CA ARG A 39 -6.12 -13.61 -1.07
C ARG A 39 -6.28 -12.20 -1.62
N LYS A 40 -6.99 -11.36 -0.87
CA LYS A 40 -7.19 -9.94 -1.20
C LYS A 40 -5.90 -9.18 -0.93
N GLY A 41 -5.15 -8.86 -1.97
CA GLY A 41 -3.92 -8.08 -1.84
C GLY A 41 -4.10 -6.57 -1.95
N GLN A 42 -3.13 -5.85 -1.40
CA GLN A 42 -2.81 -4.47 -1.72
C GLN A 42 -1.37 -4.42 -2.22
N LEU A 43 -1.19 -3.85 -3.40
CA LEU A 43 0.12 -3.51 -3.91
C LEU A 43 0.42 -2.05 -3.57
N TYR A 44 1.63 -1.78 -3.10
CA TYR A 44 2.10 -0.42 -2.91
C TYR A 44 3.60 -0.31 -3.18
N VAL A 45 4.03 0.91 -3.52
CA VAL A 45 5.44 1.26 -3.69
C VAL A 45 5.74 2.48 -2.84
N TYR A 46 6.85 2.47 -2.12
CA TYR A 46 7.34 3.63 -1.37
C TYR A 46 8.86 3.79 -1.54
N GLN A 47 9.36 4.99 -1.28
CA GLN A 47 10.79 5.25 -1.21
C GLN A 47 11.19 5.33 0.28
N SER A 48 12.16 4.53 0.70
CA SER A 48 12.71 4.57 2.06
C SER A 48 13.72 5.69 2.24
N ASP A 49 14.12 5.93 3.48
CA ASP A 49 15.08 6.99 3.84
C ASP A 49 16.48 6.75 3.25
N ASP A 50 16.83 5.50 2.92
CA ASP A 50 18.04 5.13 2.16
C ASP A 50 17.92 5.41 0.64
N SER A 51 16.83 6.07 0.23
CA SER A 51 16.46 6.38 -1.15
C SER A 51 16.15 5.18 -2.05
N LEU A 52 16.11 3.95 -1.52
CA LEU A 52 15.70 2.77 -2.26
C LEU A 52 14.18 2.71 -2.44
N MET A 53 13.77 2.11 -3.55
CA MET A 53 12.36 1.88 -3.88
C MET A 53 11.95 0.50 -3.40
N HIS A 54 10.88 0.42 -2.62
CA HIS A 54 10.35 -0.84 -2.09
C HIS A 54 9.06 -1.18 -2.81
N PHE A 55 9.01 -2.36 -3.44
CA PHE A 55 7.81 -2.87 -4.07
C PHE A 55 7.17 -3.91 -3.16
N CYS A 56 5.97 -3.61 -2.66
CA CYS A 56 5.36 -4.41 -1.60
C CYS A 56 4.00 -4.98 -1.97
N TRP A 57 3.79 -6.24 -1.58
CA TRP A 57 2.48 -6.87 -1.56
C TRP A 57 2.07 -7.21 -0.12
N LYS A 58 0.90 -6.71 0.28
CA LYS A 58 0.30 -6.91 1.60
C LYS A 58 -1.00 -7.70 1.49
N ASP A 59 -1.15 -8.72 2.31
CA ASP A 59 -2.42 -9.41 2.50
C ASP A 59 -3.36 -8.51 3.31
N ARG A 60 -4.52 -8.17 2.76
CA ARG A 60 -5.52 -7.32 3.42
C ARG A 60 -6.37 -8.08 4.44
N THR A 61 -6.30 -9.39 4.46
CA THR A 61 -7.02 -10.23 5.42
C THR A 61 -6.26 -10.27 6.74
N THR A 62 -4.95 -10.51 6.68
CA THR A 62 -4.08 -10.65 7.86
C THR A 62 -3.32 -9.36 8.20
N GLY A 63 -3.14 -8.46 7.23
CA GLY A 63 -2.31 -7.27 7.37
C GLY A 63 -0.81 -7.52 7.20
N VAL A 64 -0.38 -8.75 6.91
CA VAL A 64 1.03 -9.12 6.76
C VAL A 64 1.58 -8.65 5.41
N VAL A 65 2.77 -8.06 5.41
CA VAL A 65 3.54 -7.72 4.21
C VAL A 65 4.47 -8.89 3.89
N GLU A 66 4.31 -9.50 2.72
CA GLU A 66 4.99 -10.77 2.41
C GLU A 66 6.16 -10.64 1.44
N ASP A 67 6.18 -9.60 0.61
CA ASP A 67 7.24 -9.36 -0.36
C ASP A 67 7.74 -7.93 -0.14
N VAL A 68 8.88 -7.79 0.55
CA VAL A 68 9.67 -6.54 0.59
C VAL A 68 10.92 -6.84 -0.24
N ARG A 69 10.90 -6.47 -1.51
CA ARG A 69 12.04 -6.61 -2.42
C ARG A 69 12.33 -5.31 -3.14
#